data_AF-A0A8B8IBG8-F1
#
_entry.id   AF-A0A8B8IBG8-F1
#
_cell.length_a   1.000
_cell.length_b   1.000
_cell.length_c   1.000
_cell.angle_alpha   90.00
_cell.angle_beta   90.00
_cell.angle_gamma   90.00
#
_symmetry.space_group_name_H-M   'P 1'
#
loop_
_entity.id
_entity.type
_entity.pdbx_description
1 polymer ?
#
loop_
_entity_poly.entity_id
_entity_poly.type
_entity_poly.pdbx_seq_one_letter_code
_entity_poly.pdbx_strand_id
1 'polypeptide(L)'
;MYRFTVLIFVASVSAYVIIDSKCPEVTNVDNFDFKSYGHGVWYEIARYPDDLVKTSKCGALEYKQEGDVTKSRYTYVDKNKLMAIEGTARLAPDAGTTGKLIQKLHFGENGALVESDLSVLTIDYDNFFIDYYCQYDEVKKNSRGK
;
A
#
# COMPACT_ATOMS: atom_id res chain seq x y z
N MET A 1 -40.00 -37.68 11.33
CA MET A 1 -39.81 -36.26 10.94
C MET A 1 -38.32 -36.01 10.80
N TYR A 2 -37.78 -36.07 9.58
CA TYR A 2 -36.35 -35.88 9.31
C TYR A 2 -36.08 -34.37 9.13
N ARG A 3 -35.35 -33.76 10.06
CA ARG A 3 -34.96 -32.35 9.97
C ARG A 3 -33.69 -32.27 9.11
N PHE A 4 -33.83 -31.78 7.87
CA PHE A 4 -32.71 -31.40 7.02
C PHE A 4 -32.15 -30.06 7.51
N THR A 5 -30.96 -30.08 8.12
CA THR A 5 -30.22 -28.87 8.49
C THR A 5 -29.38 -28.46 7.28
N VAL A 6 -29.71 -27.33 6.64
CA VAL A 6 -28.93 -26.75 5.55
C VAL A 6 -27.75 -25.97 6.16
N LEU A 7 -26.53 -26.48 5.96
CA LEU A 7 -25.29 -25.76 6.27
C LEU A 7 -25.00 -24.76 5.13
N ILE A 8 -25.32 -23.49 5.35
CA ILE A 8 -24.92 -22.40 4.45
C ILE A 8 -23.43 -22.15 4.68
N PHE A 9 -22.59 -22.61 3.76
CA PHE A 9 -21.19 -22.20 3.67
C PHE A 9 -21.17 -20.75 3.17
N VAL A 10 -20.99 -19.80 4.08
CA VAL A 10 -20.65 -18.42 3.72
C VAL A 10 -19.18 -18.43 3.28
N ALA A 11 -18.94 -18.48 1.97
CA ALA A 11 -17.61 -18.26 1.42
C ALA A 11 -17.26 -16.78 1.63
N SER A 12 -16.45 -16.49 2.65
CA SER A 12 -15.83 -15.18 2.81
C SER A 12 -14.79 -15.01 1.71
N VAL A 13 -15.13 -14.26 0.67
CA VAL A 13 -14.13 -13.76 -0.29
C VAL A 13 -13.36 -12.65 0.43
N SER A 14 -12.12 -12.93 0.86
CA SER A 14 -11.18 -11.89 1.29
C SER A 14 -10.62 -11.17 0.07
N ALA A 15 -10.73 -9.84 0.02
CA ALA A 15 -10.35 -9.05 -1.14
C ALA A 15 -8.88 -8.60 -1.06
N TYR A 16 -7.95 -9.54 -0.87
CA TYR A 16 -6.52 -9.28 -1.01
C TYR A 16 -5.99 -9.99 -2.27
N VAL A 17 -5.08 -9.33 -2.99
CA VAL A 17 -4.31 -9.98 -4.06
C VAL A 17 -3.21 -10.83 -3.43
N ILE A 18 -3.55 -12.07 -3.09
CA ILE A 18 -2.60 -13.06 -2.55
C ILE A 18 -2.15 -13.95 -3.69
N ILE A 19 -0.86 -13.89 -4.01
CA ILE A 19 -0.24 -14.73 -5.03
C ILE A 19 0.62 -15.77 -4.32
N ASP A 20 0.55 -17.01 -4.81
CA ASP A 20 1.31 -18.12 -4.24
C ASP A 20 2.77 -18.15 -4.73
N SER A 21 3.49 -17.07 -4.48
CA SER A 21 4.90 -16.93 -4.83
C SER A 21 5.59 -15.97 -3.87
N LYS A 22 6.92 -15.90 -3.96
CA LYS A 22 7.64 -14.75 -3.39
C LYS A 22 7.21 -13.47 -4.09
N CYS A 23 7.47 -12.34 -3.43
CA CYS A 23 7.38 -11.04 -4.10
C CYS A 23 8.26 -11.06 -5.36
N PRO A 24 7.72 -10.64 -6.51
CA PRO A 24 8.50 -10.58 -7.73
C PRO A 24 9.57 -9.51 -7.60
N GLU A 25 10.64 -9.66 -8.37
CA GLU A 25 11.54 -8.54 -8.63
C GLU A 25 10.82 -7.56 -9.55
N VAL A 26 10.86 -6.27 -9.19
CA VAL A 26 10.25 -5.19 -9.97
C VAL A 26 11.29 -4.15 -10.31
N THR A 27 11.16 -3.55 -11.50
CA THR A 27 12.02 -2.44 -11.93
C THR A 27 11.43 -1.13 -11.41
N ASN A 28 12.19 -0.44 -10.58
CA ASN A 28 11.87 0.92 -10.14
C ASN A 28 12.12 1.91 -11.28
N VAL A 29 11.43 3.04 -11.27
CA VAL A 29 11.70 4.15 -12.21
C VAL A 29 13.14 4.64 -12.05
N ASP A 30 13.85 4.81 -13.16
CA ASP A 30 15.21 5.37 -13.17
C ASP A 30 15.20 6.90 -13.15
N ASN A 31 16.34 7.50 -12.77
CA ASN A 31 16.53 8.95 -12.65
C ASN A 31 15.42 9.63 -11.84
N PHE A 32 15.03 9.00 -10.74
CA PHE A 32 13.94 9.42 -9.89
C PHE A 32 14.29 10.69 -9.11
N ASP A 33 13.48 11.72 -9.28
CA ASP A 33 13.57 12.96 -8.51
C ASP A 33 12.66 12.88 -7.28
N PHE A 34 13.27 12.43 -6.18
CA PHE A 34 12.56 12.28 -4.91
C PHE A 34 12.00 13.60 -4.36
N LYS A 35 12.64 14.74 -4.65
CA LYS A 35 12.14 16.04 -4.19
C LYS A 35 10.87 16.39 -4.94
N SER A 36 10.89 16.27 -6.27
CA SER A 36 9.70 16.54 -7.10
C SER A 36 8.54 15.59 -6.78
N TYR A 37 8.82 14.30 -6.53
CA TYR A 37 7.82 13.33 -6.03
C TYR A 37 7.17 13.76 -4.71
N GLY A 38 7.98 14.29 -3.78
CA GLY A 38 7.57 14.61 -2.42
C GLY A 38 6.73 15.88 -2.25
N HIS A 39 6.06 16.34 -3.29
CA HIS A 39 5.24 17.56 -3.27
C HIS A 39 3.85 17.34 -3.88
N GLY A 40 2.91 18.16 -3.41
CA GLY A 40 1.58 18.29 -4.01
C GLY A 40 0.53 17.34 -3.41
N VAL A 41 -0.61 17.31 -4.08
CA VAL A 41 -1.76 16.47 -3.72
C VAL A 41 -2.06 15.56 -4.89
N TRP A 42 -2.06 14.26 -4.61
CA TRP A 42 -2.30 13.20 -5.57
C TRP A 42 -3.60 12.48 -5.26
N TYR A 43 -4.43 12.26 -6.28
CA TYR A 43 -5.71 11.58 -6.12
C TYR A 43 -5.58 10.13 -6.53
N GLU A 44 -6.04 9.22 -5.68
CA GLU A 44 -5.99 7.80 -5.99
C GLU A 44 -7.10 7.45 -7.00
N ILE A 45 -6.69 7.17 -8.23
CA ILE A 45 -7.60 6.81 -9.32
C ILE A 45 -7.91 5.31 -9.32
N ALA A 46 -6.93 4.48 -8.97
CA ALA A 46 -7.07 3.04 -8.93
C ALA A 46 -6.11 2.42 -7.91
N ARG A 47 -6.52 1.27 -7.36
CA ARG A 47 -5.69 0.43 -6.47
C ARG A 47 -6.00 -1.04 -6.70
N TYR A 48 -5.09 -1.91 -6.26
CA TYR A 48 -5.44 -3.30 -6.04
C TYR A 48 -6.40 -3.44 -4.84
N PRO A 49 -7.30 -4.44 -4.87
CA PRO A 49 -8.14 -4.74 -3.72
C PRO A 49 -7.31 -4.99 -2.45
N ASP A 50 -7.71 -4.33 -1.37
CA ASP A 50 -7.14 -4.48 -0.02
C ASP A 50 -8.28 -4.36 1.00
N ASP A 51 -8.43 -5.36 1.89
CA ASP A 51 -9.57 -5.40 2.83
C ASP A 51 -9.56 -4.26 3.87
N LEU A 52 -8.41 -3.65 4.16
CA LEU A 52 -8.30 -2.57 5.16
C LEU A 52 -8.92 -1.27 4.67
N VAL A 53 -9.01 -1.13 3.35
CA VAL A 53 -9.47 0.08 2.65
C VAL A 53 -10.56 -0.25 1.62
N LYS A 54 -11.14 -1.45 1.67
CA LYS A 54 -12.14 -1.93 0.70
C LYS A 54 -13.40 -1.08 0.59
N THR A 55 -13.78 -0.40 1.65
CA THR A 55 -14.94 0.51 1.68
C THR A 55 -14.53 1.97 1.51
N SER A 56 -13.22 2.25 1.44
CA SER A 56 -12.71 3.60 1.30
C SER A 56 -13.04 4.19 -0.07
N LYS A 57 -13.32 5.49 -0.08
CA LYS A 57 -13.58 6.27 -1.30
C LYS A 57 -12.87 7.61 -1.21
N CYS A 58 -12.71 8.28 -2.36
CA CYS A 58 -12.16 9.64 -2.45
C CYS A 58 -10.75 9.75 -1.85
N GLY A 59 -9.88 8.81 -2.19
CA GLY A 59 -8.49 8.79 -1.73
C GLY A 59 -7.70 9.99 -2.22
N ALA A 60 -7.06 10.72 -1.30
CA ALA A 60 -6.16 11.82 -1.62
C ALA A 60 -4.90 11.74 -0.73
N LEU A 61 -3.74 11.83 -1.38
CA LEU A 61 -2.42 11.74 -0.77
C LEU A 61 -1.72 13.09 -0.87
N GLU A 62 -1.49 13.73 0.26
CA GLU A 62 -0.74 14.99 0.35
C GLU A 62 0.71 14.69 0.74
N TYR A 63 1.66 15.18 -0.06
CA TYR A 63 3.08 15.08 0.22
C TYR A 63 3.71 16.42 0.60
N LYS A 64 4.62 16.34 1.57
CA LYS A 64 5.45 17.47 1.99
C LYS A 64 6.89 17.03 2.19
N GLN A 65 7.76 17.43 1.29
CA GLN A 65 9.20 17.21 1.40
C GLN A 65 9.81 18.03 2.56
N GLU A 66 10.59 17.36 3.40
CA GLU A 66 11.36 17.91 4.51
C GLU A 66 12.77 17.33 4.51
N GLY A 67 13.68 17.96 3.77
CA GLY A 67 15.05 17.46 3.60
C GLY A 67 15.07 16.14 2.84
N ASP A 68 15.57 15.08 3.47
CA ASP A 68 15.69 13.73 2.89
C ASP A 68 14.49 12.82 3.23
N VAL A 69 13.42 13.40 3.80
CA VAL A 69 12.19 12.70 4.17
C VAL A 69 11.00 13.40 3.52
N THR A 70 10.09 12.62 2.93
CA THR A 70 8.76 13.09 2.53
C THR A 70 7.78 12.72 3.63
N LYS A 71 7.05 13.70 4.18
CA LYS A 71 5.85 13.41 4.99
C LYS A 71 4.66 13.19 4.08
N SER A 72 3.83 12.21 4.41
CA SER A 72 2.64 11.85 3.65
C SER A 72 1.40 11.85 4.53
N ARG A 73 0.31 12.40 4.02
CA ARG A 73 -1.01 12.32 4.66
C ARG A 73 -2.03 11.81 3.65
N TYR A 74 -2.42 10.55 3.81
CA TYR A 74 -3.45 9.92 3.00
C TYR A 74 -4.81 10.09 3.66
N THR A 75 -5.77 10.68 2.97
CA THR A 75 -7.14 10.88 3.44
C THR A 75 -8.13 10.15 2.57
N TYR A 76 -9.20 9.64 3.18
CA TYR A 76 -10.26 8.91 2.50
C TYR A 76 -11.55 8.95 3.31
N VAL A 77 -12.66 8.60 2.67
CA VAL A 77 -13.96 8.48 3.32
C VAL A 77 -14.27 7.01 3.53
N ASP A 78 -14.52 6.61 4.78
CA ASP A 78 -15.08 5.30 5.14
C ASP A 78 -16.32 5.50 6.02
N LYS A 79 -17.42 4.81 5.70
CA LYS A 79 -18.70 4.89 6.44
C LYS A 79 -19.14 6.34 6.76
N ASN A 80 -19.03 7.24 5.77
CA ASN A 80 -19.34 8.67 5.87
C ASN A 80 -18.47 9.44 6.90
N LYS A 81 -17.30 8.93 7.25
CA LYS A 81 -16.32 9.62 8.09
C LYS A 81 -15.04 9.87 7.32
N LEU A 82 -14.45 11.04 7.53
CA LEU A 82 -13.12 11.34 7.04
C LEU A 82 -12.11 10.61 7.91
N MET A 83 -11.28 9.80 7.27
CA MET A 83 -10.19 9.05 7.87
C MET A 83 -8.86 9.60 7.33
N ALA A 84 -7.80 9.45 8.10
CA ALA A 84 -6.45 9.83 7.71
C ALA A 84 -5.43 8.79 8.15
N ILE A 85 -4.43 8.56 7.31
CA ILE A 85 -3.22 7.78 7.60
C ILE A 85 -2.04 8.71 7.39
N GLU A 86 -1.23 8.86 8.42
CA GLU A 86 0.00 9.64 8.36
C GLU A 86 1.20 8.71 8.18
N GLY A 87 2.21 9.23 7.48
CA GLY A 87 3.40 8.45 7.19
C GLY A 87 4.58 9.30 6.77
N THR A 88 5.68 8.61 6.52
CA THR A 88 6.90 9.17 5.97
C THR A 88 7.48 8.25 4.92
N ALA A 89 8.21 8.80 3.96
CA ALA A 89 9.01 8.06 3.01
C ALA A 89 10.41 8.65 2.94
N ARG A 90 11.39 7.82 2.60
CA ARG A 90 12.77 8.21 2.29
C ARG A 90 13.32 7.29 1.20
N LEU A 91 14.35 7.73 0.49
CA LEU A 91 15.08 6.84 -0.41
C LEU A 91 15.66 5.65 0.36
N ALA A 92 15.59 4.47 -0.23
CA ALA A 92 16.28 3.30 0.29
C ALA A 92 17.81 3.50 0.19
N PRO A 93 18.62 2.95 1.10
CA PRO A 93 20.08 3.11 1.05
C PRO A 93 20.71 2.60 -0.24
N ASP A 94 20.08 1.61 -0.87
CA ASP A 94 20.49 0.98 -2.13
C ASP A 94 19.70 1.50 -3.35
N ALA A 95 18.96 2.61 -3.21
CA ALA A 95 18.13 3.15 -4.29
C ALA A 95 18.96 3.63 -5.49
N GLY A 96 20.20 4.09 -5.27
CA GLY A 96 20.99 4.73 -6.33
C GLY A 96 20.24 5.93 -6.92
N THR A 97 19.93 5.87 -8.22
CA THR A 97 19.10 6.87 -8.92
C THR A 97 17.66 6.41 -9.14
N THR A 98 17.24 5.31 -8.53
CA THR A 98 15.93 4.69 -8.76
C THR A 98 14.88 5.11 -7.74
N GLY A 99 13.61 4.94 -8.09
CA GLY A 99 12.45 5.18 -7.22
C GLY A 99 12.20 4.11 -6.15
N LYS A 100 13.26 3.58 -5.53
CA LYS A 100 13.13 2.64 -4.41
C LYS A 100 13.05 3.38 -3.08
N LEU A 101 11.91 3.27 -2.40
CA LEU A 101 11.61 3.98 -1.16
C LEU A 101 11.47 3.03 0.02
N ILE A 102 11.76 3.57 1.21
CA ILE A 102 11.34 2.98 2.48
C ILE A 102 10.25 3.87 3.05
N GLN A 103 9.05 3.30 3.18
CA GLN A 103 7.85 3.94 3.67
C GLN A 103 7.56 3.50 5.10
N LYS A 104 7.05 4.44 5.91
CA LYS A 104 6.52 4.21 7.25
C LYS A 104 5.10 4.73 7.33
N LEU A 105 4.14 3.86 7.63
CA LEU A 105 2.73 4.24 7.79
C LEU A 105 2.24 3.90 9.19
N HIS A 106 1.48 4.82 9.79
CA HIS A 106 0.68 4.51 10.98
C HIS A 106 -0.61 3.80 10.55
N PHE A 107 -0.60 2.46 10.61
CA PHE A 107 -1.64 1.64 10.01
C PHE A 107 -1.97 0.38 10.85
N GLY A 108 -3.19 -0.16 10.70
CA GLY A 108 -3.72 -1.28 11.50
C GLY A 108 -4.55 -0.88 12.73
N GLU A 109 -5.13 -1.87 13.42
CA GLU A 109 -6.15 -1.66 14.48
C GLU A 109 -5.71 -0.74 15.64
N ASN A 110 -4.40 -0.63 15.89
CA ASN A 110 -3.84 0.22 16.95
C ASN A 110 -3.01 1.41 16.40
N GLY A 111 -3.05 1.68 15.08
CA GLY A 111 -2.22 2.72 14.46
C GLY A 111 -0.71 2.42 14.56
N ALA A 112 -0.35 1.14 14.55
CA ALA A 112 1.04 0.70 14.65
C ALA A 112 1.87 1.27 13.48
N LEU A 113 3.13 1.63 13.77
CA LEU A 113 4.04 2.07 12.73
C LEU A 113 4.57 0.84 11.97
N VAL A 114 4.21 0.73 10.69
CA VAL A 114 4.68 -0.33 9.79
C VAL A 114 5.70 0.26 8.85
N GLU A 115 6.88 -0.35 8.76
CA GLU A 115 7.93 -0.02 7.80
C GLU A 115 7.89 -1.02 6.63
N SER A 116 7.93 -0.52 5.39
CA SER A 116 7.84 -1.32 4.18
C SER A 116 8.64 -0.73 3.02
N ASP A 117 9.14 -1.59 2.14
CA ASP A 117 9.71 -1.19 0.86
C ASP A 117 8.58 -0.81 -0.11
N LEU A 118 8.72 0.35 -0.74
CA LEU A 118 7.78 0.88 -1.73
C LEU A 118 8.54 1.12 -3.04
N SER A 119 8.01 0.59 -4.13
CA SER A 119 8.59 0.74 -5.46
C SER A 119 7.78 1.74 -6.28
N VAL A 120 8.39 2.87 -6.64
CA VAL A 120 7.79 3.77 -7.63
C VAL A 120 8.09 3.16 -9.01
N LEU A 121 7.07 2.57 -9.63
CA LEU A 121 7.23 1.89 -10.92
C LEU A 121 7.35 2.88 -12.08
N THR A 122 6.63 3.99 -12.01
CA THR A 122 6.66 5.07 -13.00
C THR A 122 6.07 6.34 -12.41
N ILE A 123 6.55 7.50 -12.87
CA ILE A 123 6.05 8.83 -12.51
C ILE A 123 6.38 9.81 -13.63
N ASP A 124 5.48 10.75 -13.90
CA ASP A 124 5.71 11.88 -14.80
C ASP A 124 5.75 13.25 -14.08
N TYR A 125 5.58 13.24 -12.75
CA TYR A 125 5.61 14.37 -11.82
C TYR A 125 4.46 15.37 -11.94
N ASP A 126 3.70 15.32 -13.02
CA ASP A 126 2.64 16.28 -13.31
C ASP A 126 1.24 15.64 -13.29
N ASN A 127 1.09 14.40 -13.74
CA ASN A 127 -0.22 13.79 -14.01
C ASN A 127 -0.45 12.46 -13.31
N PHE A 128 0.57 11.60 -13.20
CA PHE A 128 0.41 10.30 -12.56
C PHE A 128 1.71 9.72 -12.01
N PHE A 129 1.54 8.77 -11.09
CA PHE A 129 2.55 7.80 -10.73
C PHE A 129 1.88 6.47 -10.43
N ILE A 130 2.68 5.40 -10.41
CA ILE A 130 2.25 4.06 -10.01
C ILE A 130 3.22 3.57 -8.96
N ASP A 131 2.72 3.38 -7.74
CA ASP A 131 3.45 2.78 -6.65
C ASP A 131 3.07 1.31 -6.48
N TYR A 132 4.04 0.48 -6.10
CA TYR A 132 3.87 -0.94 -5.85
C TYR A 132 4.48 -1.34 -4.53
N TYR A 133 3.70 -2.08 -3.75
CA TYR A 133 4.09 -2.70 -2.49
C TYR A 133 3.82 -4.19 -2.57
N CYS A 134 4.74 -4.99 -2.02
CA CYS A 134 4.55 -6.42 -1.83
C CYS A 134 5.01 -6.84 -0.44
N GLN A 135 4.18 -7.64 0.23
CA GLN A 135 4.52 -8.28 1.50
C GLN A 135 4.61 -9.78 1.30
N TYR A 136 5.78 -10.36 1.59
CA TYR A 136 5.92 -11.81 1.64
C TYR A 136 5.56 -12.32 3.04
N ASP A 137 4.57 -13.22 3.10
CA ASP A 137 4.15 -13.88 4.35
C ASP A 137 5.01 -15.13 4.61
N GLU A 138 6.03 -14.98 5.47
CA GLU A 138 6.91 -16.09 5.84
C GLU A 138 6.20 -17.18 6.65
N VAL A 139 5.10 -16.86 7.35
CA VAL A 139 4.42 -17.78 8.28
C VAL A 139 3.63 -18.84 7.50
N LYS A 140 3.00 -18.47 6.37
CA LYS A 140 2.29 -19.41 5.49
C LYS A 140 3.19 -20.40 4.76
N LYS A 141 4.51 -20.19 4.73
CA LYS A 141 5.48 -21.16 4.21
C LYS A 141 5.48 -22.46 5.03
N ASN A 142 5.26 -22.37 6.34
CA ASN A 142 5.38 -23.51 7.26
C ASN A 142 4.08 -24.33 7.40
N SER A 143 2.94 -23.83 6.93
CA SER A 143 1.66 -24.55 7.01
C SER A 143 1.34 -25.42 5.79
N ARG A 144 2.06 -25.23 4.67
CA ARG A 144 1.93 -26.09 3.46
C ARG A 144 3.00 -27.17 3.34
N GLY A 145 3.91 -27.25 4.31
CA GLY A 145 4.88 -28.32 4.47
C GLY A 145 4.47 -29.42 5.46
N LYS A 146 3.18 -29.46 5.86
CA LYS A 146 2.58 -30.52 6.69
C LYS A 146 1.40 -31.15 5.98
#